data_AF-A0A7Y2CRZ3-F1
#
_entry.id   AF-A0A7Y2CRZ3-F1
#
_cell.length_a   1.000
_cell.length_b   1.000
_cell.length_c   1.000
_cell.angle_alpha   90.00
_cell.angle_beta   90.00
_cell.angle_gamma   90.00
#
_symmetry.space_group_name_H-M   'P 1'
#
loop_
_entity.id
_entity.type
_entity.pdbx_description
1 polymer ?
#
loop_
_entity_poly.entity_id
_entity_poly.type
_entity_poly.pdbx_seq_one_letter_code
_entity_poly.pdbx_strand_id
1 'polypeptide(L)'
;MSPWIEIYDSEEVHGRLRQQVAMHSTTIAAAISVAVFLGSLAGLYALGQELMLLSLVLIALSAAAVTGVRLLGLQSHVWCIKMSPHMIMGYNHSQKATAFPWSDVDHVAIDDRTLSIVASGRSVIEIPTSFADFVHVSHRIMDLAELHRRPIHLMGKSLPDVELSSLMPELMALLASPLVPGAEPAR
;
A
#
# COMPACT_ATOMS: atom_id res chain seq x y z
N MET A 1 -25.71 18.78 -1.19
CA MET A 1 -25.09 18.56 -2.52
C MET A 1 -23.59 18.47 -2.29
N SER A 2 -22.94 17.37 -2.66
CA SER A 2 -21.57 17.11 -2.22
C SER A 2 -20.57 17.92 -3.07
N PRO A 3 -19.67 18.72 -2.47
CA PRO A 3 -18.72 19.60 -3.17
C PRO A 3 -17.51 18.86 -3.78
N TRP A 4 -17.67 17.57 -4.05
CA TRP A 4 -16.62 16.67 -4.52
C TRP A 4 -16.80 16.45 -6.02
N ILE A 5 -15.73 16.68 -6.78
CA ILE A 5 -15.77 16.66 -8.24
C ILE A 5 -15.40 15.28 -8.77
N GLU A 6 -14.43 14.61 -8.13
CA GLU A 6 -13.91 13.32 -8.59
C GLU A 6 -13.72 12.37 -7.39
N ILE A 7 -14.24 11.15 -7.55
CA ILE A 7 -14.15 10.06 -6.56
C ILE A 7 -13.48 8.89 -7.29
N TYR A 8 -12.33 8.47 -6.79
CA TYR A 8 -11.63 7.29 -7.28
C TYR A 8 -11.75 6.21 -6.21
N ASP A 9 -12.43 5.13 -6.55
CA ASP A 9 -12.64 3.97 -5.68
C ASP A 9 -12.16 2.72 -6.39
N SER A 10 -11.33 1.94 -5.70
CA SER A 10 -10.87 0.66 -6.20
C SER A 10 -11.71 -0.47 -5.61
N GLU A 11 -12.91 -0.67 -6.15
CA GLU A 11 -13.77 -1.80 -5.77
C GLU A 11 -13.11 -3.16 -6.06
N GLU A 12 -12.28 -3.24 -7.10
CA GLU A 12 -11.54 -4.47 -7.44
C GLU A 12 -10.49 -4.86 -6.38
N VAL A 13 -9.88 -3.87 -5.72
CA VAL A 13 -8.92 -4.13 -4.63
C VAL A 13 -9.65 -4.61 -3.38
N HIS A 14 -10.88 -4.15 -3.14
CA HIS A 14 -11.75 -4.66 -2.06
C HIS A 14 -12.01 -6.16 -2.16
N GLY A 15 -12.23 -6.67 -3.37
CA GLY A 15 -12.43 -8.10 -3.62
C GLY A 15 -11.16 -8.91 -3.35
N ARG A 16 -10.03 -8.50 -3.94
CA ARG A 16 -8.76 -9.23 -3.83
C ARG A 16 -8.19 -9.22 -2.42
N LEU A 17 -8.31 -8.10 -1.68
CA LEU A 17 -7.84 -8.01 -0.29
C LEU A 17 -8.68 -8.90 0.64
N ARG A 18 -10.02 -8.90 0.49
CA ARG A 18 -10.89 -9.79 1.27
C ARG A 18 -10.58 -11.26 0.99
N GLN A 19 -10.30 -11.59 -0.27
CA GLN A 19 -9.98 -12.96 -0.67
C GLN A 19 -8.61 -13.42 -0.16
N GLN A 20 -7.59 -12.54 -0.20
CA GLN A 20 -6.27 -12.82 0.37
C GLN A 20 -6.29 -12.90 1.90
N VAL A 21 -7.01 -12.00 2.57
CA VAL A 21 -7.19 -12.03 4.03
C VAL A 21 -8.01 -13.26 4.45
N ALA A 22 -9.01 -13.68 3.67
CA ALA A 22 -9.76 -14.91 3.93
C ALA A 22 -8.90 -16.17 3.73
N MET A 23 -8.12 -16.26 2.65
CA MET A 23 -7.21 -17.41 2.44
C MET A 23 -6.10 -17.47 3.50
N HIS A 24 -5.53 -16.33 3.89
CA HIS A 24 -4.47 -16.32 4.91
C HIS A 24 -5.03 -16.53 6.32
N SER A 25 -6.20 -15.98 6.66
CA SER A 25 -6.82 -16.24 7.96
C SER A 25 -7.26 -17.69 8.13
N THR A 26 -7.75 -18.33 7.06
CA THR A 26 -8.16 -19.76 7.10
C THR A 26 -6.97 -20.70 7.24
N THR A 27 -5.86 -20.45 6.54
CA THR A 27 -4.64 -21.27 6.68
C THR A 27 -4.02 -21.14 8.08
N ILE A 28 -4.04 -19.95 8.66
CA ILE A 28 -3.56 -19.71 10.02
C ILE A 28 -4.51 -20.33 11.06
N ALA A 29 -5.82 -20.16 10.91
CA ALA A 29 -6.80 -20.79 11.80
C ALA A 29 -6.71 -22.33 11.75
N ALA A 30 -6.49 -22.90 10.56
CA ALA A 30 -6.24 -24.33 10.40
C ALA A 30 -4.94 -24.75 11.09
N ALA A 31 -3.85 -24.01 10.93
CA ALA A 31 -2.57 -24.29 11.58
C ALA A 31 -2.68 -24.22 13.12
N ILE A 32 -3.38 -23.21 13.65
CA ILE A 32 -3.66 -23.09 15.09
C ILE A 32 -4.52 -24.26 15.56
N SER A 33 -5.57 -24.62 14.82
CA SER A 33 -6.45 -25.75 15.19
C SER A 33 -5.69 -27.08 15.22
N VAL A 34 -4.81 -27.32 14.25
CA VAL A 34 -3.95 -28.52 14.21
C VAL A 34 -2.94 -28.52 15.36
N ALA A 35 -2.33 -27.36 15.68
CA ALA A 35 -1.41 -27.25 16.80
C ALA A 35 -2.11 -27.49 18.15
N VAL A 36 -3.31 -26.92 18.35
CA VAL A 36 -4.13 -27.15 19.56
C VAL A 36 -4.54 -28.62 19.67
N PHE A 37 -4.93 -29.26 18.56
CA PHE A 37 -5.32 -30.67 18.54
C PHE A 37 -4.14 -31.61 18.83
N LEU A 38 -2.98 -31.38 18.21
CA LEU A 38 -1.77 -32.15 18.49
C LEU A 38 -1.23 -31.92 19.90
N GLY A 39 -1.33 -30.68 20.40
CA GLY A 39 -0.96 -30.33 21.77
C GLY A 39 -1.88 -30.98 22.82
N SER A 40 -3.19 -31.05 22.57
CA SER A 40 -4.13 -31.76 23.46
C SER A 40 -3.91 -33.27 23.43
N LEU A 41 -3.66 -33.84 22.24
CA LEU A 41 -3.34 -35.25 22.08
C LEU A 41 -2.02 -35.61 22.78
N ALA A 42 -0.96 -34.82 22.62
CA ALA A 42 0.33 -35.03 23.29
C ALA A 42 0.24 -34.83 24.81
N GLY A 43 -0.57 -33.86 25.26
CA GLY A 43 -0.87 -33.64 26.68
C GLY A 43 -1.63 -34.78 27.34
N LEU A 44 -2.39 -35.56 26.56
CA LEU A 44 -3.04 -36.80 27.00
C LEU A 44 -2.06 -37.98 27.14
N TYR A 45 -0.88 -37.93 26.49
CA TYR A 45 0.02 -39.08 26.35
C TYR A 45 1.28 -39.08 27.25
N ALA A 46 1.77 -37.97 27.83
CA ALA A 46 2.99 -38.04 28.66
C ALA A 46 3.23 -36.90 29.67
N LEU A 47 3.77 -37.29 30.85
CA LEU A 47 4.43 -36.42 31.83
C LEU A 47 5.68 -35.76 31.21
N GLY A 48 5.52 -34.52 30.79
CA GLY A 48 6.58 -33.64 30.25
C GLY A 48 6.01 -32.31 29.74
N GLN A 49 4.84 -31.94 30.26
CA GLN A 49 3.86 -31.04 29.63
C GLN A 49 4.31 -29.58 29.53
N GLU A 50 5.12 -29.09 30.46
CA GLU A 50 5.33 -27.64 30.57
C GLU A 50 6.17 -27.06 29.43
N LEU A 51 7.25 -27.73 29.03
CA LEU A 51 8.13 -27.27 27.95
C LEU A 51 7.46 -27.35 26.57
N MET A 52 6.57 -28.32 26.36
CA MET A 52 5.89 -28.50 25.08
C MET A 52 4.71 -27.54 24.91
N LEU A 53 3.96 -27.25 26.00
CA LEU A 53 2.93 -26.21 25.97
C LEU A 53 3.55 -24.82 25.76
N LEU A 54 4.69 -24.53 26.38
CA LEU A 54 5.37 -23.25 26.24
C LEU A 54 5.88 -23.01 24.81
N SER A 55 6.44 -24.03 24.15
CA SER A 55 6.88 -23.91 22.76
C SER A 55 5.72 -23.74 21.78
N LEU A 56 4.58 -24.40 22.02
CA LEU A 56 3.39 -24.29 21.18
C LEU A 56 2.72 -22.91 21.30
N VAL A 57 2.66 -22.36 22.52
CA VAL A 57 2.22 -20.98 22.77
C VAL A 57 3.18 -19.98 22.12
N LEU A 58 4.49 -20.21 22.16
CA LEU A 58 5.48 -19.34 21.50
C LEU A 58 5.32 -19.35 19.98
N ILE A 59 5.11 -20.52 19.37
CA ILE A 59 4.88 -20.65 17.92
C ILE A 59 3.58 -19.93 17.54
N ALA A 60 2.50 -20.13 18.29
CA ALA A 60 1.22 -19.44 18.04
C ALA A 60 1.34 -17.90 18.17
N LEU A 61 2.04 -17.41 19.20
CA LEU A 61 2.32 -15.98 19.38
C LEU A 61 3.19 -15.41 18.26
N SER A 62 4.21 -16.15 17.81
CA SER A 62 5.07 -15.71 16.71
C SER A 62 4.30 -15.63 15.38
N ALA A 63 3.42 -16.60 15.10
CA ALA A 63 2.55 -16.58 13.94
C ALA A 63 1.56 -15.42 14.00
N ALA A 64 0.95 -15.18 15.16
CA ALA A 64 0.06 -14.04 15.37
C ALA A 64 0.78 -12.70 15.19
N ALA A 65 2.02 -12.57 15.69
CA ALA A 65 2.83 -11.37 15.56
C ALA A 65 3.19 -11.08 14.09
N VAL A 66 3.67 -12.07 13.33
CA VAL A 66 3.98 -11.91 11.91
C VAL A 66 2.73 -11.52 11.11
N THR A 67 1.60 -12.12 11.44
CA THR A 67 0.31 -11.82 10.80
C THR A 67 -0.13 -10.40 11.11
N GLY A 68 -0.02 -9.97 12.38
CA GLY A 68 -0.31 -8.61 12.80
C GLY A 68 0.54 -7.57 12.09
N VAL A 69 1.85 -7.80 11.98
CA VAL A 69 2.78 -6.88 11.27
C VAL A 69 2.43 -6.77 9.79
N ARG A 70 2.07 -7.87 9.12
CA ARG A 70 1.67 -7.82 7.71
C ARG A 70 0.31 -7.17 7.50
N LEU A 71 -0.65 -7.38 8.40
CA LEU A 71 -1.93 -6.69 8.36
C LEU A 71 -1.79 -5.19 8.63
N LEU A 72 -0.88 -4.78 9.51
CA LEU A 72 -0.58 -3.36 9.75
C LEU A 72 -0.01 -2.68 8.50
N GLY A 73 0.83 -3.38 7.72
CA GLY A 73 1.34 -2.87 6.43
C GLY A 73 0.24 -2.62 5.39
N LEU A 74 -0.87 -3.37 5.46
CA LEU A 74 -2.02 -3.17 4.58
C LEU A 74 -2.97 -2.05 5.05
N GLN A 75 -2.88 -1.64 6.32
CA GLN A 75 -3.77 -0.62 6.89
C GLN A 75 -3.41 0.82 6.48
N SER A 76 -2.17 1.08 6.09
CA SER A 76 -1.74 2.42 5.64
C SER A 76 -2.16 2.76 4.22
N HIS A 77 -2.62 1.78 3.44
CA HIS A 77 -2.95 1.99 2.04
C HIS A 77 -4.31 2.67 1.91
N VAL A 78 -4.34 3.72 1.10
CA VAL A 78 -5.56 4.48 0.80
C VAL A 78 -6.36 3.72 -0.26
N TRP A 79 -7.63 3.42 0.02
CA TRP A 79 -8.50 2.64 -0.87
C TRP A 79 -9.49 3.51 -1.65
N CYS A 80 -9.79 4.70 -1.14
CA CYS A 80 -10.61 5.69 -1.83
C CYS A 80 -10.00 7.08 -1.65
N ILE A 81 -9.93 7.81 -2.75
CA ILE A 81 -9.48 9.20 -2.77
C ILE A 81 -10.60 10.04 -3.33
N LYS A 82 -10.94 11.11 -2.60
CA LYS A 82 -11.87 12.14 -3.06
C LYS A 82 -11.11 13.43 -3.24
N MET A 83 -11.27 14.02 -4.40
CA MET A 83 -10.59 15.25 -4.76
C MET A 83 -11.60 16.35 -5.05
N SER A 84 -11.26 17.53 -4.57
CA SER A 84 -11.94 18.78 -4.84
C SER A 84 -10.86 19.83 -5.13
N PRO A 85 -11.16 20.90 -5.89
CA PRO A 85 -10.21 21.98 -6.12
C PRO A 85 -9.69 22.62 -4.84
N HIS A 86 -10.40 22.49 -3.72
CA HIS A 86 -10.03 23.11 -2.45
C HIS A 86 -9.48 22.12 -1.42
N MET A 87 -9.75 20.82 -1.57
CA MET A 87 -9.31 19.83 -0.59
C MET A 87 -9.09 18.45 -1.21
N ILE A 88 -8.24 17.67 -0.56
CA ILE A 88 -7.98 16.28 -0.86
C ILE A 88 -8.33 15.42 0.36
N MET A 89 -8.96 14.28 0.11
CA MET A 89 -9.34 13.36 1.17
C MET A 89 -8.98 11.93 0.78
N GLY A 90 -8.20 11.27 1.63
CA GLY A 90 -7.87 9.85 1.52
C GLY A 90 -8.58 9.06 2.61
N TYR A 91 -9.20 7.95 2.23
CA TYR A 91 -9.72 6.95 3.15
C TYR A 91 -8.74 5.78 3.26
N ASN A 92 -8.21 5.55 4.45
CA ASN A 92 -7.40 4.36 4.71
C ASN A 92 -8.28 3.14 5.05
N HIS A 93 -7.67 1.95 5.03
CA HIS A 93 -8.38 0.70 5.36
C HIS A 93 -8.84 0.64 6.83
N SER A 94 -8.26 1.42 7.72
CA SER A 94 -8.74 1.60 9.11
C SER A 94 -9.99 2.49 9.21
N GLN A 95 -10.61 2.86 8.08
CA GLN A 95 -11.75 3.78 7.98
C GLN A 95 -11.47 5.19 8.55
N LYS A 96 -10.21 5.56 8.76
CA LYS A 96 -9.83 6.92 9.09
C LYS A 96 -9.82 7.72 7.79
N ALA A 97 -10.80 8.62 7.68
CA ALA A 97 -10.80 9.66 6.68
C ALA A 97 -9.78 10.72 7.07
N THR A 98 -8.84 10.99 6.18
CA THR A 98 -7.85 12.05 6.35
C THR A 98 -8.11 13.07 5.26
N ALA A 99 -8.48 14.29 5.66
CA ALA A 99 -8.92 15.33 4.76
C ALA A 99 -8.09 16.59 5.02
N PHE A 100 -7.51 17.14 3.96
CA PHE A 100 -6.65 18.32 4.04
C PHE A 100 -7.04 19.32 2.97
N PRO A 101 -7.14 20.61 3.31
CA PRO A 101 -7.18 21.63 2.29
C PRO A 101 -5.82 21.69 1.59
N TRP A 102 -5.81 22.03 0.30
CA TRP A 102 -4.56 22.17 -0.47
C TRP A 102 -3.61 23.23 0.10
N SER A 103 -4.13 24.18 0.88
CA SER A 103 -3.34 25.18 1.60
C SER A 103 -2.35 24.56 2.60
N ASP A 104 -2.71 23.42 3.17
CA ASP A 104 -1.99 22.78 4.29
C ASP A 104 -1.08 21.65 3.79
N VAL A 105 -1.12 21.36 2.49
CA VAL A 105 -0.19 20.46 1.84
C VAL A 105 1.16 21.15 1.74
N ASP A 106 2.20 20.51 2.28
CA ASP A 106 3.57 21.00 2.21
C ASP A 106 4.17 20.65 0.84
N HIS A 107 4.09 19.38 0.46
CA HIS A 107 4.60 18.86 -0.80
C HIS A 107 3.93 17.55 -1.18
N VAL A 108 4.05 17.19 -2.46
CA VAL A 108 3.68 15.86 -2.96
C VAL A 108 4.97 15.10 -3.24
N ALA A 109 5.18 13.93 -2.63
CA ALA A 109 6.36 13.11 -2.86
C ALA A 109 6.00 11.84 -3.63
N ILE A 110 6.73 11.60 -4.70
CA ILE A 110 6.60 10.44 -5.58
C ILE A 110 7.83 9.56 -5.38
N ASP A 111 7.58 8.31 -5.00
CA ASP A 111 8.56 7.26 -4.79
C ASP A 111 8.25 6.07 -5.73
N ASP A 112 9.13 5.08 -5.80
CA ASP A 112 9.04 3.95 -6.74
C ASP A 112 7.76 3.12 -6.56
N ARG A 113 7.18 3.20 -5.36
CA ARG A 113 6.05 2.35 -4.92
C ARG A 113 4.81 3.13 -4.55
N THR A 114 4.94 4.43 -4.29
CA THR A 114 3.87 5.23 -3.70
C THR A 114 3.94 6.67 -4.13
N LEU A 115 2.77 7.27 -4.32
CA LEU A 115 2.59 8.71 -4.34
C LEU A 115 2.04 9.14 -2.98
N SER A 116 2.74 10.06 -2.32
CA SER A 116 2.44 10.50 -0.97
C SER A 116 2.15 11.99 -0.93
N ILE A 117 1.13 12.38 -0.19
CA ILE A 117 0.79 13.78 0.07
C ILE A 117 1.19 14.08 1.50
N VAL A 118 2.12 15.03 1.65
CA VAL A 118 2.72 15.40 2.92
C VAL A 118 2.12 16.72 3.38
N ALA A 119 1.60 16.73 4.60
CA ALA A 119 1.03 17.92 5.24
C ALA A 119 1.57 18.01 6.67
N SER A 120 1.94 19.22 7.10
CA SER A 120 2.53 19.46 8.43
C SER A 120 3.71 18.53 8.78
N GLY A 121 4.57 18.22 7.81
CA GLY A 121 5.78 17.41 7.98
C GLY A 121 5.56 15.91 8.18
N ARG A 122 4.37 15.37 7.92
CA ARG A 122 4.10 13.92 7.93
C ARG A 122 3.39 13.48 6.65
N SER A 123 3.75 12.31 6.12
CA SER A 123 2.99 11.66 5.06
C SER A 123 1.61 11.31 5.58
N VAL A 124 0.56 11.83 4.96
CA VAL A 124 -0.81 11.63 5.47
C VAL A 124 -1.69 10.83 4.54
N ILE A 125 -1.43 10.90 3.23
CA ILE A 125 -2.15 10.11 2.23
C ILE A 125 -1.11 9.40 1.38
N GLU A 126 -1.06 8.08 1.49
CA GLU A 126 -0.16 7.22 0.71
C GLU A 126 -0.96 6.41 -0.31
N ILE A 127 -0.67 6.65 -1.58
CA ILE A 127 -1.36 6.05 -2.73
C ILE A 127 -0.38 5.08 -3.39
N PRO A 128 -0.58 3.77 -3.29
CA PRO A 128 0.31 2.78 -3.87
C PRO A 128 0.22 2.77 -5.41
N THR A 129 1.31 2.43 -6.09
CA THR A 129 1.32 2.22 -7.56
C THR A 129 0.38 1.10 -8.01
N SER A 130 0.00 0.19 -7.10
CA SER A 130 -1.00 -0.84 -7.34
C SER A 130 -2.45 -0.35 -7.30
N PHE A 131 -2.69 0.94 -7.05
CA PHE A 131 -4.04 1.52 -7.08
C PHE A 131 -4.61 1.47 -8.51
N ALA A 132 -5.85 1.02 -8.69
CA ALA A 132 -6.40 0.72 -10.01
C ALA A 132 -6.33 1.91 -10.99
N ASP A 133 -6.60 3.12 -10.50
CA ASP A 133 -6.53 4.36 -11.30
C ASP A 133 -5.28 5.19 -10.99
N PHE A 134 -4.19 4.55 -10.54
CA PHE A 134 -2.99 5.25 -10.06
C PHE A 134 -2.50 6.33 -11.03
N VAL A 135 -2.41 6.02 -12.32
CA VAL A 135 -1.92 6.95 -13.35
C VAL A 135 -2.82 8.17 -13.46
N HIS A 136 -4.13 7.98 -13.49
CA HIS A 136 -5.06 9.08 -13.65
C HIS A 136 -5.13 9.95 -12.37
N VAL A 137 -5.16 9.30 -11.21
CA VAL A 137 -5.10 9.93 -9.89
C VAL A 137 -3.80 10.72 -9.71
N SER A 138 -2.65 10.17 -10.12
CA SER A 138 -1.36 10.84 -9.99
C SER A 138 -1.29 12.08 -10.87
N HIS A 139 -1.68 11.99 -12.15
CA HIS A 139 -1.78 13.16 -13.03
C HIS A 139 -2.66 14.25 -12.43
N ARG A 140 -3.83 13.87 -11.91
CA ARG A 140 -4.75 14.83 -11.31
C ARG A 140 -4.21 15.51 -10.06
N ILE A 141 -3.50 14.75 -9.21
CA ILE A 141 -2.81 15.30 -8.03
C ILE A 141 -1.70 16.25 -8.46
N MET A 142 -0.96 15.92 -9.51
CA MET A 142 0.09 16.78 -10.05
C MET A 142 -0.48 18.09 -10.59
N ASP A 143 -1.57 18.04 -11.36
CA ASP A 143 -2.26 19.23 -11.86
C ASP A 143 -2.75 20.14 -10.72
N LEU A 144 -3.33 19.54 -9.68
CA LEU A 144 -3.80 20.27 -8.50
C LEU A 144 -2.64 20.83 -7.68
N ALA A 145 -1.55 20.08 -7.52
CA ALA A 145 -0.35 20.55 -6.85
C ALA A 145 0.24 21.76 -7.59
N GLU A 146 0.32 21.71 -8.92
CA GLU A 146 0.80 22.82 -9.76
C GLU A 146 -0.12 24.05 -9.63
N LEU A 147 -1.44 23.85 -9.72
CA LEU A 147 -2.44 24.91 -9.55
C LEU A 147 -2.29 25.63 -8.20
N HIS A 148 -2.01 24.88 -7.13
CA HIS A 148 -1.82 25.41 -5.77
C HIS A 148 -0.36 25.77 -5.45
N ARG A 149 0.54 25.69 -6.45
CA ARG A 149 1.98 25.95 -6.35
C ARG A 149 2.66 25.16 -5.24
N ARG A 150 2.31 23.88 -5.13
CA ARG A 150 2.89 22.94 -4.16
C ARG A 150 4.06 22.20 -4.79
N PRO A 151 5.21 22.14 -4.10
CA PRO A 151 6.38 21.45 -4.62
C PRO A 151 6.09 19.96 -4.77
N ILE A 152 6.60 19.40 -5.86
CA ILE A 152 6.55 17.97 -6.15
C ILE A 152 7.97 17.45 -5.95
N HIS A 153 8.12 16.40 -5.15
CA HIS A 153 9.39 15.73 -4.90
C HIS A 153 9.40 14.38 -5.62
N LEU A 154 10.42 14.09 -6.41
CA LEU A 154 10.70 12.77 -6.99
C LEU A 154 11.86 12.14 -6.21
N MET A 155 11.66 10.96 -5.64
CA MET A 155 12.70 10.21 -4.91
C MET A 155 13.40 11.05 -3.83
N GLY A 156 12.62 11.88 -3.12
CA GLY A 156 13.14 12.78 -2.09
C GLY A 156 13.83 14.05 -2.59
N LYS A 157 13.90 14.30 -3.90
CA LYS A 157 14.44 15.52 -4.52
C LYS A 157 13.33 16.40 -5.05
N SER A 158 13.43 17.72 -4.87
CA SER A 158 12.42 18.65 -5.38
C SER A 158 12.51 18.79 -6.91
N LEU A 159 11.38 18.69 -7.62
CA LEU A 159 11.30 18.87 -9.08
C LEU A 159 11.90 20.18 -9.62
N PRO A 160 11.87 21.35 -8.94
CA PRO A 160 12.56 22.52 -9.46
C PRO A 160 14.06 22.28 -9.73
N ASP A 161 14.68 21.28 -9.08
CA ASP A 161 16.08 20.90 -9.25
C ASP A 161 16.27 19.63 -10.11
N VAL A 162 15.19 18.94 -10.51
CA VAL A 162 15.28 17.84 -11.48
C VAL A 162 15.18 18.46 -12.86
N GLU A 163 16.31 19.02 -13.29
CA GLU A 163 16.56 19.43 -14.65
C GLU A 163 16.03 18.33 -15.59
N LEU A 164 15.06 18.64 -16.46
CA LEU A 164 14.45 17.66 -17.39
C LEU A 164 15.55 16.91 -18.20
N SER A 165 16.68 17.58 -18.42
CA SER A 165 17.96 17.09 -18.97
C SER A 165 18.58 15.93 -18.20
N SER A 166 18.31 15.77 -16.91
CA SER A 166 18.83 14.69 -16.05
C SER A 166 17.97 13.42 -16.09
N LEU A 167 16.67 13.55 -16.36
CA LEU A 167 15.75 12.40 -16.58
C LEU A 167 15.71 11.94 -18.04
N MET A 168 16.05 12.84 -18.98
CA MET A 168 16.10 12.55 -20.41
C MET A 168 16.99 11.35 -20.79
N PRO A 169 18.18 11.13 -20.20
CA PRO A 169 19.04 10.00 -20.58
C PRO A 169 18.42 8.65 -20.23
N GLU A 170 17.73 8.55 -19.10
CA GLU A 170 17.07 7.31 -18.66
C GLU A 170 15.80 7.02 -19.48
N LEU A 171 15.00 8.06 -19.76
CA LEU A 171 13.85 7.96 -20.66
C LEU A 171 14.29 7.62 -22.09
N MET A 172 15.36 8.23 -22.58
CA MET A 172 15.94 7.91 -23.89
C MET A 172 16.55 6.52 -23.91
N ALA A 173 17.16 6.04 -22.82
CA ALA A 173 17.65 4.66 -22.72
C ALA A 173 16.51 3.64 -22.71
N LEU A 174 15.41 3.93 -22.02
CA LEU A 174 14.18 3.10 -22.02
C LEU A 174 13.48 3.10 -23.38
N LEU A 175 13.41 4.25 -24.06
CA LEU A 175 12.83 4.37 -25.40
C LEU A 175 13.75 3.85 -26.52
N ALA A 176 15.07 3.88 -26.31
CA ALA A 176 16.07 3.32 -27.22
C ALA A 176 16.32 1.82 -26.99
N SER A 177 15.79 1.25 -25.90
CA SER A 177 15.76 -0.20 -25.73
C SER A 177 14.75 -0.77 -26.74
N PRO A 178 15.19 -1.54 -27.74
CA PRO A 178 14.25 -2.16 -28.65
C PRO A 178 13.36 -3.11 -27.84
N LEU A 179 12.05 -2.88 -27.88
CA LEU A 179 11.04 -3.91 -27.62
C LEU A 179 11.48 -5.15 -28.40
N VAL A 180 12.06 -6.16 -27.73
CA VAL A 180 12.42 -7.44 -28.34
C VAL A 180 11.10 -8.08 -28.80
N PRO A 181 10.78 -8.08 -30.10
CA PRO A 181 9.57 -8.71 -30.60
C PRO A 181 9.95 -10.14 -30.98
N GLY A 182 9.33 -11.12 -30.31
CA GLY A 182 9.34 -12.50 -30.79
C GLY A 182 10.54 -13.33 -30.34
N ALA A 183 10.40 -13.98 -29.19
CA ALA A 183 10.99 -15.30 -29.02
C ALA A 183 10.27 -16.25 -30.01
N GLU A 184 10.97 -16.61 -31.08
CA GLU A 184 10.55 -17.65 -32.03
C GLU A 184 10.62 -19.02 -31.32
N PRO A 185 9.62 -19.91 -31.50
CA PRO A 185 9.61 -21.22 -30.83
C PRO A 185 10.64 -22.16 -31.47
N ALA A 186 11.50 -22.74 -30.65
CA ALA A 186 12.41 -23.81 -31.05
C ALA A 186 11.63 -25.04 -31.53
N ARG A 187 11.97 -25.54 -32.71
CA ARG A 187 11.62 -26.88 -33.20
C ARG A 187 12.52 -27.93 -32.58
#